data_AF-A0AAV7MRN2-F1
#
_entry.id   AF-A0AAV7MRN2-F1
#
_cell.length_a   1.000
_cell.length_b   1.000
_cell.length_c   1.000
_cell.angle_alpha   90.00
_cell.angle_beta   90.00
_cell.angle_gamma   90.00
#
_symmetry.space_group_name_H-M   'P 1'
#
loop_
_entity.id
_entity.type
_entity.pdbx_description
1 polymer ?
#
loop_
_entity_poly.entity_id
_entity_poly.type
_entity_poly.pdbx_seq_one_letter_code
_entity_poly.pdbx_strand_id
1 'polypeptide(L)'
;MSVKDLKYPGICGIGRMISPLHFLEVKLGKRPQPIKSELDEEEERRKRRREKNKVAAARCRNKKKERTEYLQKESERLELMNSELKAQIEGLKLERQQLMVMLNLHRPTCIVRTDSITTPEAEANPPLEPQK
;
A
#
# COMPACT_ATOMS: atom_id res chain seq x y z
N MET A 1 -27.46 42.41 -24.02
CA MET A 1 -28.12 42.79 -22.75
C MET A 1 -27.87 41.62 -21.78
N SER A 2 -27.35 41.73 -20.57
CA SER A 2 -26.99 42.86 -19.74
C SER A 2 -25.90 42.35 -18.81
N VAL A 3 -24.77 43.06 -18.75
CA VAL A 3 -23.88 43.07 -17.58
C VAL A 3 -24.59 43.81 -16.46
N LYS A 4 -24.68 43.21 -15.28
CA LYS A 4 -25.13 43.78 -13.99
C LYS A 4 -24.67 42.82 -12.87
N ASP A 5 -24.00 43.16 -11.78
CA ASP A 5 -23.51 44.42 -11.20
C ASP A 5 -22.35 44.02 -10.24
N LEU A 6 -21.13 44.56 -10.34
CA LEU A 6 -20.67 45.86 -9.83
C LEU A 6 -20.44 45.90 -8.29
N LYS A 7 -19.16 45.85 -7.88
CA LYS A 7 -18.61 46.70 -6.81
C LYS A 7 -17.07 46.79 -6.90
N TYR A 8 -16.57 47.90 -7.46
CA TYR A 8 -15.25 48.48 -7.15
C TYR A 8 -15.50 49.62 -6.13
N PRO A 9 -14.59 49.98 -5.20
CA PRO A 9 -13.24 50.56 -5.45
C PRO A 9 -12.16 49.95 -4.51
N GLY A 10 -10.86 50.22 -4.50
CA GLY A 10 -9.98 51.28 -4.99
C GLY A 10 -8.63 51.07 -4.27
N ILE A 11 -7.55 50.89 -5.03
CA ILE A 11 -6.38 51.78 -5.18
C ILE A 11 -5.30 51.80 -4.09
N CYS A 12 -4.11 51.49 -4.60
CA CYS A 12 -2.76 51.94 -4.21
C CYS A 12 -2.13 51.33 -2.94
N GLY A 13 -0.88 50.87 -2.98
CA GLY A 13 0.05 51.00 -4.09
C GLY A 13 1.42 50.37 -3.86
N ILE A 14 2.26 50.69 -4.84
CA ILE A 14 3.73 50.74 -4.81
C ILE A 14 4.41 49.42 -4.40
N GLY A 15 4.84 48.58 -5.35
CA GLY A 15 5.91 48.93 -6.27
C GLY A 15 7.17 48.15 -5.87
N ARG A 16 7.27 46.89 -6.31
CA ARG A 16 8.50 46.09 -6.16
C ARG A 16 9.28 46.10 -7.46
N MET A 17 9.79 47.28 -7.82
CA MET A 17 10.71 47.45 -8.93
C MET A 17 11.95 48.16 -8.42
N ILE A 18 12.90 47.39 -7.88
CA ILE A 18 14.31 47.79 -7.84
C ILE A 18 15.12 46.58 -8.27
N SER A 19 15.66 46.69 -9.47
CA SER A 19 16.68 45.83 -10.10
C SER A 19 18.10 46.38 -9.76
N PRO A 20 19.19 45.70 -10.13
CA PRO A 20 20.16 45.10 -9.19
C PRO A 20 21.44 45.87 -8.82
N LEU A 21 21.46 47.20 -8.66
CA LEU A 21 22.71 47.90 -8.26
C LEU A 21 22.46 49.03 -7.24
N HIS A 22 22.15 48.69 -5.98
CA HIS A 22 22.44 49.54 -4.80
C HIS A 22 22.17 48.81 -3.46
N PHE A 23 22.39 47.49 -3.40
CA PHE A 23 22.47 46.72 -2.14
C PHE A 23 23.94 46.46 -1.77
N LEU A 24 24.81 47.42 -2.06
CA LEU A 24 26.11 47.54 -1.41
C LEU A 24 25.96 48.75 -0.47
N GLU A 25 25.87 48.51 0.85
CA GLU A 25 26.55 49.31 1.90
C GLU A 25 25.85 49.42 3.25
N VAL A 26 24.56 49.07 3.42
CA VAL A 26 23.91 49.39 4.71
C VAL A 26 23.48 48.15 5.49
N LYS A 27 24.31 47.82 6.48
CA LYS A 27 24.18 46.82 7.55
C LYS A 27 24.62 45.39 7.19
N LEU A 28 25.93 45.24 7.00
CA LEU A 28 26.67 44.11 7.57
C LEU A 28 26.44 44.10 9.09
N GLY A 29 25.29 43.59 9.52
CA GLY A 29 25.11 43.05 10.87
C GLY A 29 25.96 41.78 10.93
N LYS A 30 27.27 41.98 11.18
CA LYS A 30 28.23 40.91 11.38
C LYS A 30 27.63 40.00 12.46
N ARG A 31 27.20 38.80 12.07
CA ARG A 31 27.00 37.70 13.03
C ARG A 31 28.28 37.69 13.88
N PRO A 32 28.19 37.81 15.23
CA PRO A 32 29.39 37.76 16.07
C PRO A 32 30.21 36.57 15.59
N GLN A 33 31.49 36.81 15.26
CA GLN A 33 32.34 35.72 14.81
C GLN A 33 32.36 34.72 15.96
N PRO A 34 31.87 33.49 15.74
CA PRO A 34 31.70 32.55 16.83
C PRO A 34 33.06 32.31 17.47
N ILE A 35 33.11 32.45 18.80
CA ILE A 35 34.33 32.21 19.57
C ILE A 35 34.72 30.75 19.32
N LYS A 36 36.01 30.42 19.16
CA LYS A 36 36.45 29.06 18.75
C LYS A 36 35.79 27.93 19.57
N SER A 37 35.55 28.15 20.87
CA SER A 37 34.81 27.22 21.73
C SER A 37 33.35 27.01 21.29
N GLU A 38 32.65 28.06 20.85
CA GLU A 38 31.27 27.97 20.33
C GLU A 38 31.23 27.20 19.00
N LEU A 39 32.26 27.33 18.16
CA LEU A 39 32.41 26.57 16.92
C LEU A 39 32.59 25.07 17.18
N ASP A 40 33.46 24.73 18.13
CA ASP A 40 33.74 23.35 18.52
C ASP A 40 32.48 22.68 19.14
N GLU A 41 31.75 23.40 19.99
CA GLU A 41 30.47 22.95 20.54
C GLU A 41 29.38 22.79 19.47
N GLU A 42 29.34 23.68 18.48
CA GLU A 42 28.42 23.58 17.34
C GLU A 42 28.76 22.38 16.46
N GLU A 43 30.05 22.09 16.24
CA GLU A 43 30.49 20.92 15.50
C GLU A 43 30.09 19.61 16.18
N GLU A 44 30.32 19.50 17.49
CA GLU A 44 29.90 18.33 18.28
C GLU A 44 28.37 18.17 18.29
N ARG A 45 27.61 19.28 18.37
CA ARG A 45 26.15 19.24 18.23
C ARG A 45 25.73 18.74 16.85
N ARG A 46 26.41 19.18 15.78
CA ARG A 46 26.16 18.74 14.40
C ARG A 46 26.48 17.25 14.22
N LYS A 47 27.57 16.77 14.82
CA LYS A 47 27.97 15.35 14.83
C LYS A 47 26.92 14.48 15.51
N ARG A 48 26.44 14.86 16.71
CA ARG A 48 25.35 14.15 17.40
C ARG A 48 24.06 14.10 16.58
N ARG A 49 23.71 15.19 15.88
CA ARG A 49 22.53 15.22 14.99
C ARG A 49 22.70 14.26 13.81
N ARG A 50 23.88 14.23 13.18
CA ARG A 50 24.20 13.30 12.08
C ARG A 50 24.12 11.84 12.53
N GLU A 51 24.68 11.51 13.70
CA GLU A 51 24.63 10.15 14.22
C GLU A 51 23.18 9.72 14.54
N LYS A 52 22.38 10.60 15.15
CA LYS A 52 20.94 10.34 15.37
C LYS A 52 20.20 10.12 14.04
N ASN A 53 20.44 10.97 13.04
CA ASN A 53 19.82 10.84 11.72
C ASN A 53 20.26 9.56 11.00
N LYS A 54 21.53 9.16 11.12
CA LYS A 54 22.07 7.92 10.58
C LYS A 54 21.33 6.71 11.15
N VAL A 55 21.15 6.66 12.47
CA VAL A 55 20.37 5.59 13.13
C VAL A 55 18.89 5.64 12.72
N ALA A 56 18.29 6.82 12.66
CA ALA A 56 16.88 6.97 12.25
C ALA A 56 16.66 6.52 10.80
N ALA A 57 17.57 6.87 9.88
CA ALA A 57 17.53 6.44 8.49
C ALA A 57 17.71 4.92 8.35
N ALA A 58 18.64 4.33 9.11
CA ALA A 58 18.81 2.88 9.16
C ALA A 58 17.54 2.18 9.68
N ARG A 59 16.95 2.66 10.77
CA ARG A 59 15.68 2.14 11.30
C ARG A 59 14.52 2.28 10.31
N CYS A 60 14.43 3.40 9.60
CA CYS A 60 13.41 3.61 8.57
C CYS A 60 13.56 2.61 7.42
N ARG A 61 14.79 2.41 6.92
CA ARG A 61 15.10 1.42 5.88
C ARG A 61 14.79 0.00 6.34
N ASN A 62 15.21 -0.37 7.56
CA ASN A 62 14.95 -1.70 8.11
C ASN A 62 13.45 -1.93 8.32
N LYS A 63 12.72 -0.98 8.90
CA LYS A 63 11.26 -1.11 9.07
C LYS A 63 10.53 -1.27 7.74
N LYS A 64 10.99 -0.56 6.69
CA LYS A 64 10.43 -0.74 5.34
C LYS A 64 10.73 -2.15 4.80
N LYS A 65 11.98 -2.62 4.95
CA LYS A 65 12.43 -3.95 4.53
C LYS A 65 11.66 -5.07 5.25
N GLU A 66 11.57 -5.01 6.58
CA GLU A 66 10.81 -5.97 7.40
C GLU A 66 9.34 -6.00 7.00
N ARG A 67 8.72 -4.84 6.76
CA ARG A 67 7.33 -4.79 6.29
C ARG A 67 7.15 -5.45 4.93
N THR A 68 8.07 -5.21 3.98
CA THR A 68 7.99 -5.85 2.66
C THR A 68 8.24 -7.35 2.73
N GLU A 69 9.20 -7.80 3.55
CA GLU A 69 9.48 -9.22 3.75
C GLU A 69 8.32 -9.94 4.42
N TYR A 70 7.68 -9.32 5.40
CA TYR A 70 6.49 -9.87 6.05
C TYR A 70 5.34 -10.06 5.06
N LEU A 71 5.03 -9.02 4.27
CA LEU A 71 3.96 -9.10 3.27
C LEU A 71 4.26 -10.14 2.20
N GLN A 72 5.51 -10.26 1.76
CA GLN A 72 5.91 -11.27 0.79
C GLN A 72 5.72 -12.68 1.34
N LYS A 73 6.24 -12.97 2.54
CA LYS A 73 6.06 -14.28 3.20
C LYS A 73 4.60 -14.63 3.42
N GLU A 74 3.79 -13.64 3.79
CA GLU A 74 2.36 -13.84 3.98
C GLU A 74 1.65 -14.13 2.66
N SER A 75 2.02 -13.47 1.56
CA SER A 75 1.52 -13.79 0.21
C SER A 75 1.84 -15.22 -0.18
N GLU A 76 3.12 -15.61 -0.07
CA GLU A 76 3.59 -16.96 -0.39
C GLU A 76 2.86 -18.04 0.43
N ARG A 77 2.65 -17.77 1.74
CA ARG A 77 1.91 -18.65 2.64
C ARG A 77 0.45 -18.80 2.22
N LEU A 78 -0.22 -17.70 1.88
CA LEU A 78 -1.62 -17.71 1.44
C LEU A 78 -1.78 -18.39 0.09
N GLU A 79 -0.86 -18.19 -0.85
CA GLU A 79 -0.84 -18.87 -2.15
C GLU A 79 -0.69 -20.39 -1.99
N LEU A 80 0.22 -20.83 -1.11
CA LEU A 80 0.38 -22.25 -0.79
C LEU A 80 -0.91 -22.84 -0.24
N MET A 81 -1.51 -22.21 0.79
CA MET A 81 -2.77 -22.68 1.37
C MET A 81 -3.92 -22.67 0.35
N ASN A 82 -3.97 -21.67 -0.52
CA ASN A 82 -4.98 -21.60 -1.58
C ASN A 82 -4.85 -22.78 -2.55
N SER A 83 -3.63 -23.10 -2.97
CA SER A 83 -3.35 -24.23 -3.86
C SER A 83 -3.72 -25.57 -3.21
N GLU A 84 -3.41 -25.74 -1.92
CA GLU A 84 -3.73 -26.94 -1.16
C GLU A 84 -5.25 -27.13 -1.03
N LEU A 85 -5.98 -26.07 -0.67
CA LEU A 85 -7.44 -26.09 -0.56
C LEU A 85 -8.09 -26.38 -1.92
N LYS A 86 -7.58 -25.79 -3.02
CA LYS A 86 -8.05 -26.10 -4.37
C LYS A 86 -7.86 -27.57 -4.73
N ALA A 87 -6.69 -28.14 -4.42
CA ALA A 87 -6.42 -29.56 -4.65
C ALA A 87 -7.37 -30.46 -3.83
N GLN A 88 -7.63 -30.11 -2.57
CA GLN A 88 -8.61 -30.84 -1.74
C GLN A 88 -10.03 -30.77 -2.32
N ILE A 89 -10.46 -29.59 -2.79
CA ILE A 89 -11.76 -29.41 -3.44
C ILE A 89 -11.87 -30.29 -4.69
N GLU A 90 -10.83 -30.31 -5.52
CA GLU A 90 -10.81 -31.15 -6.73
C GLU A 90 -10.85 -32.65 -6.40
N GLY A 91 -10.10 -33.09 -5.39
CA GLY A 91 -10.13 -34.47 -4.89
C GLY A 91 -11.53 -34.89 -4.42
N LEU A 92 -12.17 -34.06 -3.60
CA LEU A 92 -13.53 -34.32 -3.10
C LEU A 92 -14.58 -34.30 -4.23
N LYS A 93 -14.43 -33.42 -5.23
CA LYS A 93 -15.30 -33.39 -6.40
C LYS A 93 -15.19 -34.69 -7.20
N LEU A 94 -13.98 -35.20 -7.39
CA LEU A 94 -13.74 -36.46 -8.09
C LEU A 94 -14.34 -37.64 -7.33
N GLU A 95 -14.12 -37.72 -6.02
CA GLU A 95 -14.69 -38.76 -5.17
C GLU A 95 -16.22 -38.76 -5.22
N ARG A 96 -16.84 -37.57 -5.11
CA ARG A 96 -18.29 -37.41 -5.27
C ARG A 96 -18.76 -37.93 -6.63
N GLN A 97 -18.08 -37.59 -7.72
CA GLN A 97 -18.45 -38.05 -9.06
C GLN A 97 -18.35 -39.57 -9.17
N GLN A 98 -17.29 -40.18 -8.64
CA GLN A 98 -17.11 -41.63 -8.63
C GLN A 98 -18.24 -42.33 -7.86
N LEU A 99 -18.55 -41.86 -6.65
CA LEU A 99 -19.66 -42.38 -5.86
C LEU A 99 -20.99 -42.24 -6.58
N MET A 100 -21.22 -41.11 -7.25
CA MET A 100 -22.45 -40.89 -8.02
C MET A 100 -22.56 -41.85 -9.22
N VAL A 101 -21.46 -42.13 -9.91
CA VAL A 101 -21.42 -43.15 -10.98
C VAL A 101 -21.76 -44.53 -10.43
N MET A 102 -21.18 -44.93 -9.29
CA MET A 102 -21.47 -46.21 -8.66
C MET A 102 -22.95 -46.35 -8.28
N LEU A 103 -23.54 -45.30 -7.69
CA LEU A 103 -24.96 -45.28 -7.35
C LEU A 103 -25.85 -45.36 -8.59
N ASN A 104 -25.53 -44.62 -9.65
CA ASN A 104 -26.27 -44.64 -10.90
C ASN A 104 -26.24 -46.00 -11.59
N LEU A 105 -25.10 -46.71 -11.55
CA LEU A 105 -24.98 -48.06 -12.09
C LEU A 105 -25.80 -49.08 -11.29
N HIS A 106 -25.87 -48.94 -9.95
CA HIS A 106 -26.66 -49.81 -9.10
C HIS A 106 -28.17 -49.60 -9.28
N ARG A 107 -28.62 -48.35 -9.47
CA ARG A 107 -30.02 -47.93 -9.51
C ARG A 107 -30.97 -48.82 -10.34
N PRO A 108 -30.68 -49.25 -11.58
CA PRO A 108 -31.58 -50.13 -12.35
C PRO A 108 -31.77 -51.52 -11.74
N THR A 109 -30.84 -51.97 -10.90
CA THR A 109 -30.87 -53.28 -10.22
C THR A 109 -31.38 -53.20 -8.77
N CYS A 110 -31.60 -51.98 -8.26
CA CYS A 110 -31.98 -51.77 -6.88
C CYS A 110 -33.45 -52.15 -6.65
N ILE A 111 -33.69 -53.05 -5.68
CA ILE A 111 -35.02 -53.53 -5.30
C ILE A 111 -35.81 -52.41 -4.57
N VAL A 112 -35.09 -51.52 -3.88
CA VAL A 112 -35.64 -50.35 -3.19
C VAL A 112 -35.63 -49.18 -4.18
N ARG A 113 -36.62 -49.13 -5.08
CA ARG A 113 -36.71 -48.06 -6.10
C ARG A 113 -36.99 -46.72 -5.42
N THR A 114 -35.96 -45.88 -5.29
CA THR A 114 -36.10 -44.47 -4.91
C THR A 114 -35.94 -43.62 -6.17
N ASP A 115 -37.05 -43.08 -6.65
CA ASP A 115 -37.11 -42.37 -7.93
C ASP A 115 -36.61 -40.92 -7.82
N SER A 116 -36.17 -40.48 -6.65
CA SER A 116 -35.87 -39.07 -6.35
C SER A 116 -34.46 -38.84 -5.80
N ILE A 117 -33.49 -38.73 -6.70
CA ILE A 117 -32.36 -37.81 -6.51
C ILE A 117 -32.26 -37.00 -7.80
N THR A 118 -33.14 -36.01 -7.95
CA THR A 118 -32.91 -34.90 -8.87
C THR A 118 -31.86 -34.00 -8.25
N THR A 119 -30.62 -34.10 -8.73
CA THR A 119 -29.56 -33.14 -8.41
C THR A 119 -29.91 -31.79 -9.03
N PRO A 120 -30.07 -30.70 -8.26
CA PRO A 120 -29.93 -29.37 -8.83
C PRO A 120 -28.44 -29.18 -9.15
N GLU A 121 -28.11 -29.35 -10.42
CA GLU A 121 -26.89 -28.86 -11.03
C GLU A 121 -26.90 -27.33 -10.98
N ALA A 122 -26.40 -26.69 -9.91
CA ALA A 122 -25.96 -25.28 -9.92
C ALA A 122 -25.42 -24.83 -8.55
N GLU A 123 -24.46 -25.56 -7.97
CA GLU A 123 -23.49 -24.86 -7.10
C GLU A 123 -22.38 -24.37 -8.04
N ALA A 124 -22.68 -23.26 -8.71
CA ALA A 124 -21.69 -22.39 -9.31
C ALA A 124 -20.78 -21.92 -8.18
N ASN A 125 -19.76 -22.72 -7.87
CA ASN A 125 -18.67 -22.25 -7.03
C ASN A 125 -18.03 -21.11 -7.84
N PRO A 126 -18.12 -19.84 -7.38
CA PRO A 126 -17.66 -18.71 -8.17
C PRO A 126 -16.19 -18.92 -8.52
N PRO A 127 -15.73 -18.51 -9.72
CA PRO A 127 -14.32 -18.57 -10.05
C PRO A 127 -13.57 -17.79 -8.97
N LEU A 128 -12.71 -18.47 -8.22
CA LEU A 128 -11.63 -17.80 -7.50
C LEU A 128 -10.70 -17.29 -8.59
N GLU A 129 -11.04 -16.11 -9.14
CA GLU A 129 -10.27 -15.48 -10.20
C GLU A 129 -8.80 -15.42 -9.79
N PRO A 130 -7.88 -15.74 -10.71
CA PRO A 130 -6.48 -15.46 -10.48
C PRO A 130 -6.33 -13.94 -10.41
N GLN A 131 -6.01 -13.41 -9.23
CA GLN A 131 -5.58 -12.02 -9.12
C GLN A 131 -4.26 -11.87 -9.87
N LYS A 132 -4.31 -10.97 -10.85
CA LYS A 132 -3.27 -10.57 -11.79
C LYS A 132 -1.91 -10.28 -11.16
#